data_AF-A0A916M1L9-F1
#
_entry.id   AF-A0A916M1L9-F1
#
_cell.length_a   1.000
_cell.length_b   1.000
_cell.length_c   1.000
_cell.angle_alpha   90.00
_cell.angle_beta   90.00
_cell.angle_gamma   90.00
#
_symmetry.space_group_name_H-M   'P 1'
#
loop_
_entity.id
_entity.type
_entity.pdbx_description
1 polymer ?
#
loop_
_entity_poly.entity_id
_entity_poly.type
_entity_poly.pdbx_seq_one_letter_code
_entity_poly.pdbx_strand_id
1 'polypeptide(L)' 'MPHWPEVMARRREGETLVLQLRVAPELDFFAGHFPSQPILPGVMQVHWAIHFARLEALTEGEFQALEQLKF' A
#
# COMPACT_ATOMS: atom_id res chain seq x y z
N MET A 1 2.08 -8.39 14.38
CA MET A 1 2.50 -6.98 14.34
C MET A 1 1.79 -6.35 13.14
N PRO A 2 1.31 -5.09 13.21
CA PRO A 2 0.50 -4.55 12.12
C PRO A 2 1.37 -4.28 10.89
N HIS A 3 1.15 -5.07 9.84
CA HIS A 3 1.78 -4.91 8.52
C HIS A 3 0.91 -4.11 7.54
N TRP A 4 -0.24 -3.63 7.99
CA TRP A 4 -1.25 -3.01 7.14
C TRP A 4 -1.61 -1.62 7.64
N PRO A 5 -1.78 -0.64 6.74
CA PRO A 5 -2.27 0.67 7.13
C PRO A 5 -3.72 0.55 7.58
N GLU A 6 -4.15 1.43 8.48
CA GLU A 6 -5.57 1.52 8.80
C GLU A 6 -6.31 2.17 7.63
N VAL A 7 -7.38 1.51 7.17
CA VAL A 7 -8.25 2.06 6.13
C VAL A 7 -9.26 3.00 6.79
N MET A 8 -9.13 4.29 6.52
CA MET A 8 -9.96 5.34 7.12
C MET A 8 -11.22 5.62 6.30
N ALA A 9 -11.10 5.51 4.99
CA ALA A 9 -12.20 5.62 4.07
C ALA A 9 -11.96 4.74 2.84
N ARG A 10 -13.05 4.27 2.25
CA ARG A 10 -13.05 3.46 1.04
C ARG A 10 -14.17 3.92 0.13
N ARG A 11 -13.86 4.15 -1.15
CA ARG A 11 -14.84 4.45 -2.18
C ARG A 11 -14.48 3.73 -3.47
N ARG A 12 -15.46 3.04 -4.07
CA ARG A 12 -15.32 2.40 -5.37
C ARG A 12 -16.15 3.14 -6.41
N GLU A 13 -15.55 3.39 -7.57
CA GLU A 13 -16.14 4.07 -8.71
C GLU A 13 -15.84 3.23 -9.96
N GLY A 14 -16.75 2.31 -10.29
CA GLY A 14 -16.55 1.33 -11.36
C GLY A 14 -15.31 0.47 -11.10
N GLU A 15 -14.29 0.66 -11.94
CA GLU A 15 -12.99 -0.02 -11.88
C GLU A 15 -11.94 0.73 -11.06
N THR A 16 -12.31 1.85 -10.45
CA THR A 16 -11.40 2.64 -9.60
C THR A 16 -11.72 2.41 -8.13
N LEU A 17 -10.67 2.15 -7.34
CA LEU A 17 -10.73 2.13 -5.88
C LEU A 17 -9.95 3.33 -5.32
N VAL A 18 -10.62 4.15 -4.51
CA VAL A 18 -10.02 5.24 -3.76
C VAL A 18 -10.00 4.87 -2.28
N LEU A 19 -8.82 4.90 -1.67
CA LEU A 19 -8.62 4.62 -0.25
C LEU A 19 -7.97 5.80 0.44
N GLN A 20 -8.44 6.10 1.65
CA GLN A 20 -7.71 6.94 2.59
C GLN A 20 -7.04 6.02 3.62
N LEU A 21 -5.71 6.06 3.67
CA LEU A 21 -4.92 5.17 4.52
C LEU A 21 -4.22 5.98 5.60
N ARG A 22 -4.37 5.59 6.87
CA ARG A 22 -3.54 6.10 7.96
C ARG A 22 -2.28 5.25 8.05
N VAL A 23 -1.15 5.87 7.75
CA VAL A 23 0.17 5.26 7.88
C VAL A 23 0.68 5.55 9.28
N ALA A 24 0.48 4.59 10.18
CA ALA A 24 0.85 4.73 11.58
C ALA A 24 2.38 4.60 11.75
N PRO A 25 3.04 5.45 12.58
CA PRO A 25 4.49 5.37 12.77
C PRO A 25 4.93 4.06 13.45
N GLU A 26 4.02 3.34 14.09
CA GLU A 26 4.27 2.04 14.73
C GLU A 26 4.32 0.86 13.73
N LEU A 27 4.12 1.11 12.43
CA LEU A 27 4.28 0.07 11.41
C LEU A 27 5.74 -0.40 11.34
N ASP A 28 5.95 -1.71 11.34
CA ASP A 28 7.29 -2.31 11.38
C ASP A 28 8.19 -1.87 10.21
N PHE A 29 7.61 -1.41 9.09
CA PHE A 29 8.35 -0.99 7.90
C PHE A 29 9.17 0.29 8.11
N PHE A 30 8.90 1.05 9.16
CA PHE A 30 9.71 2.21 9.53
C PHE A 30 10.96 1.82 10.32
N ALA A 31 10.99 0.63 10.94
CA ALA A 31 12.11 0.19 11.73
C ALA A 31 13.36 0.01 10.83
N GLY A 32 14.36 0.85 11.05
CA GLY A 32 15.60 0.84 10.26
C GLY A 32 15.48 1.47 8.86
N HIS A 33 14.34 2.07 8.50
CA HIS A 33 14.13 2.68 7.19
C HIS A 33 13.56 4.11 7.30
N PHE A 34 14.36 5.12 7.63
CA PHE A 34 15.78 5.08 7.99
C PHE A 34 15.95 5.37 9.48
N PRO A 35 17.06 4.95 10.12
CA PRO A 35 17.23 5.07 11.57
C PRO A 35 16.96 6.47 12.14
N SER A 36 17.33 7.51 11.41
CA SER A 36 17.15 8.92 11.81
C SER A 36 16.04 9.65 11.05
N GLN A 37 15.44 9.00 10.05
CA GLN A 37 14.40 9.58 9.20
C GLN A 37 13.48 8.46 8.69
N PRO A 38 12.53 7.99 9.53
CA PRO A 38 11.61 6.93 9.14
C PRO A 38 10.76 7.41 7.97
N ILE A 39 10.78 6.63 6.88
CA ILE A 39 9.99 6.86 5.68
C ILE A 39 9.44 5.53 5.20
N LEU A 40 8.18 5.55 4.76
CA LEU A 40 7.53 4.35 4.28
C LEU A 40 8.24 3.87 3.00
N PRO A 41 8.75 2.62 2.97
CA PRO A 41 9.39 2.10 1.77
C PRO A 41 8.45 2.10 0.57
N GLY A 42 8.93 2.53 -0.59
CA GLY A 42 8.12 2.59 -1.81
C GLY A 42 7.52 1.24 -2.22
N VAL A 43 8.24 0.14 -1.95
CA VAL A 43 7.74 -1.23 -2.17
C VAL A 43 6.49 -1.54 -1.36
N MET A 44 6.33 -0.96 -0.18
CA MET A 44 5.12 -1.15 0.63
C MET A 44 3.91 -0.47 0.00
N GLN A 45 4.10 0.70 -0.60
CA GLN A 45 3.02 1.41 -1.31
C GLN A 45 2.51 0.58 -2.50
N VAL A 46 3.42 -0.02 -3.29
CA VAL A 46 3.07 -0.93 -4.40
C VAL A 46 2.37 -2.19 -3.87
N HIS A 47 2.90 -2.79 -2.81
CA HIS A 47 2.31 -3.97 -2.19
C HIS A 47 0.87 -3.71 -1.72
N TRP A 48 0.62 -2.57 -1.09
CA TRP A 48 -0.72 -2.17 -0.67
C TRP A 48 -1.67 -1.96 -1.84
N ALA A 49 -1.21 -1.31 -2.92
CA ALA A 49 -2.01 -1.11 -4.13
C ALA A 49 -2.48 -2.45 -4.72
N ILE A 50 -1.57 -3.42 -4.88
CA ILE A 50 -1.90 -4.76 -5.40
C ILE A 50 -2.85 -5.49 -4.44
N HIS A 51 -2.56 -5.45 -3.13
CA HIS A 51 -3.39 -6.11 -2.13
C HIS A 51 -4.84 -5.60 -2.16
N PHE A 52 -5.04 -4.29 -2.13
CA PHE A 52 -6.38 -3.71 -2.12
C PHE A 52 -7.09 -3.87 -3.47
N ALA A 53 -6.38 -3.83 -4.59
CA ALA A 53 -6.97 -4.11 -5.89
C ALA A 53 -7.48 -5.56 -5.98
N ARG A 54 -6.73 -6.53 -5.44
CA ARG A 54 -7.17 -7.94 -5.36
C ARG A 54 -8.40 -8.10 -4.47
N LEU A 55 -8.42 -7.46 -3.30
CA LEU A 55 -9.59 -7.49 -2.41
C LEU A 55 -10.87 -6.93 -3.05
N GLU A 56 -10.72 -6.02 -4.01
CA GLU A 56 -11.85 -5.43 -4.75
C GLU A 56 -12.16 -6.12 -6.09
N ALA A 57 -11.49 -7.23 -6.39
CA ALA A 57 -11.57 -7.92 -7.69
C ALA A 57 -11.32 -6.97 -8.87
N LEU A 58 -10.39 -6.01 -8.70
CA LEU A 58 -9.91 -5.13 -9.77
C LEU A 58 -8.70 -5.71 -10.50
N THR A 59 -8.04 -6.71 -9.91
CA THR A 59 -6.95 -7.45 -10.53
C THR A 59 -6.95 -8.88 -10.02
N GLU A 60 -6.50 -9.80 -10.85
CA GLU A 60 -6.36 -11.23 -10.54
C GLU A 60 -4.96 -11.73 -10.95
N GLY A 61 -4.64 -12.98 -10.60
CA GLY A 61 -3.36 -13.60 -10.92
C GLY A 61 -2.18 -13.05 -10.11
N GLU A 62 -0.97 -13.41 -10.54
CA GLU A 62 0.28 -13.06 -9.86
C GLU A 62 0.93 -11.80 -10.41
N PHE A 63 1.55 -11.00 -9.53
CA PHE A 63 2.36 -9.86 -9.93
C PHE A 63 3.53 -10.33 -10.82
N GLN A 64 3.63 -9.77 -12.02
CA GLN A 64 4.69 -10.11 -12.98
C GLN A 64 5.77 -9.04 -13.04
N ALA A 65 5.38 -7.80 -13.28
CA ALA A 65 6.28 -6.68 -13.45
C ALA A 65 5.58 -5.35 -13.13
N LEU A 66 6.39 -4.32 -12.88
CA LEU A 66 5.94 -2.94 -12.79
C LEU A 66 6.70 -2.14 -13.85
N GLU A 67 6.00 -1.73 -14.90
CA GLU A 67 6.62 -1.10 -16.07
C GLU A 67 7.07 0.34 -15.79
N GLN A 68 6.27 1.08 -15.02
CA GLN A 68 6.55 2.47 -14.69
C GLN A 68 6.14 2.76 -13.25
N LEU A 69 7.05 3.40 -12.51
CA LEU A 69 6.81 3.85 -11.15
C LEU A 69 7.55 5.17 -10.91
N LYS A 70 6.89 6.09 -10.21
CA LYS A 70 7.49 7.33 -9.74
C LYS A 70 7.10 7.53 -8.28
N PHE A 71 8.09 7.82 -7.45
CA PHE A 71 7.93 8.27 -6.07
C PHE A 71 8.16 9.78 -5.98
#